data_AF-A0A6G3SSL0-F1
#
_entry.id   AF-A0A6G3SSL0-F1
#
_cell.length_a   1.000
_cell.length_b   1.000
_cell.length_c   1.000
_cell.angle_alpha   90.00
_cell.angle_beta   90.00
_cell.angle_gamma   90.00
#
_symmetry.space_group_name_H-M   'P 1'
#
loop_
_entity.id
_entity.type
_entity.pdbx_description
1 polymer ?
#
loop_
_entity_poly.entity_id
_entity_poly.type
_entity_poly.pdbx_seq_one_letter_code
_entity_poly.pdbx_strand_id
1 'polypeptide(L)'
;MTTNSASAGYFPDPAVAYADAPSIIQEIGWVTAAAANCGDGGGIGREFWLRKAAVVDRIALHEVAVYAPEVAITAVQTAEATVLKFIEYEVAHSGLSLKGAELITAEDRFGYVREQYHVWSHAQLH
;
A
#
# COMPACT_ATOMS: atom_id res chain seq x y z
N MET A 1 -21.29 -27.55 19.85
CA MET A 1 -20.63 -26.23 19.96
C MET A 1 -19.49 -26.21 18.97
N THR A 2 -19.76 -25.71 17.77
CA THR A 2 -18.78 -25.62 16.67
C THR A 2 -18.01 -24.31 16.80
N THR A 3 -16.69 -24.41 16.74
CA THR A 3 -15.71 -23.33 16.82
C THR A 3 -15.86 -22.37 15.63
N ASN A 4 -16.05 -21.08 15.93
CA ASN A 4 -16.07 -19.98 14.97
C ASN A 4 -14.63 -19.70 14.52
N SER A 5 -14.21 -20.26 13.38
CA SER A 5 -12.94 -19.93 12.74
C SER A 5 -13.02 -18.50 12.20
N ALA A 6 -12.17 -17.61 12.73
CA ALA A 6 -11.95 -16.29 12.17
C ALA A 6 -11.61 -16.43 10.68
N SER A 7 -12.44 -15.83 9.83
CA SER A 7 -12.30 -15.78 8.39
C SER A 7 -10.96 -15.18 7.99
N ALA A 8 -10.10 -15.95 7.34
CA ALA A 8 -9.00 -15.43 6.53
C ALA A 8 -9.63 -14.54 5.44
N GLY A 9 -9.63 -13.23 5.68
CA GLY A 9 -10.28 -12.23 4.83
C GLY A 9 -9.58 -12.17 3.47
N TYR A 10 -10.35 -12.34 2.40
CA TYR A 10 -9.88 -12.28 1.02
C TYR A 10 -9.58 -10.82 0.66
N PHE A 11 -8.33 -10.39 0.75
CA PHE A 11 -7.92 -9.07 0.26
C PHE A 11 -8.22 -8.96 -1.25
N PRO A 12 -8.54 -7.76 -1.77
CA PRO A 12 -8.82 -7.59 -3.19
C PRO A 12 -7.60 -7.95 -4.04
N ASP A 13 -7.86 -8.58 -5.20
CA ASP A 13 -6.84 -8.78 -6.23
C ASP A 13 -6.24 -7.43 -6.66
N PRO A 14 -4.93 -7.34 -6.97
CA PRO A 14 -4.31 -6.09 -7.37
C PRO A 14 -4.98 -5.40 -8.54
N ALA A 15 -5.52 -6.16 -9.51
CA ALA A 15 -6.22 -5.60 -10.66
C ALA A 15 -7.53 -4.91 -10.23
N VAL A 16 -8.21 -5.44 -9.21
CA VAL A 16 -9.43 -4.84 -8.65
C VAL A 16 -9.08 -3.62 -7.78
N ALA A 17 -8.07 -3.76 -6.91
CA ALA A 17 -7.69 -2.69 -5.99
C ALA A 17 -7.21 -1.43 -6.71
N TYR A 18 -6.55 -1.59 -7.86
CA TYR A 18 -5.94 -0.50 -8.63
C TYR A 18 -6.67 -0.19 -9.94
N ALA A 19 -7.91 -0.67 -10.13
CA ALA A 19 -8.66 -0.49 -11.36
C ALA A 19 -8.83 1.00 -11.76
N ASP A 20 -9.13 1.85 -10.79
CA ASP A 20 -9.35 3.29 -10.98
C ASP A 20 -8.10 4.13 -10.68
N ALA A 21 -6.95 3.48 -10.44
CA ALA A 21 -5.73 4.17 -10.08
C ALA A 21 -5.19 4.99 -11.28
N PRO A 22 -4.71 6.23 -11.06
CA PRO A 22 -3.96 6.97 -12.06
C PRO A 22 -2.77 6.16 -12.60
N SER A 23 -2.22 6.56 -13.75
CA SER A 23 -1.02 5.91 -14.28
C SER A 23 0.15 5.98 -13.28
N ILE A 24 1.04 4.98 -13.29
CA ILE A 24 2.23 4.94 -12.41
C ILE A 24 3.05 6.23 -12.50
N ILE A 25 3.22 6.79 -13.70
CA ILE A 25 3.97 8.04 -13.91
C ILE A 25 3.29 9.23 -13.25
N GLN A 26 1.96 9.35 -13.34
CA GLN A 26 1.22 10.41 -12.66
C GLN A 26 1.32 10.28 -11.13
N GLU A 27 1.22 9.06 -10.60
CA GLU A 27 1.36 8.81 -9.16
C GLU A 27 2.77 9.13 -8.66
N ILE A 28 3.82 8.76 -9.41
CA ILE A 28 5.21 9.15 -9.07
C ILE A 28 5.32 10.67 -9.00
N GLY A 29 4.81 11.39 -10.01
CA GLY A 29 4.84 12.85 -10.04
C GLY A 29 4.14 13.47 -8.83
N TRP A 30 2.98 12.93 -8.47
CA TRP A 30 2.24 13.39 -7.28
C TRP A 30 3.01 13.10 -5.98
N VAL A 31 3.55 11.90 -5.79
CA VAL A 31 4.31 11.53 -4.58
C VAL A 31 5.56 12.40 -4.44
N THR A 32 6.28 12.66 -5.54
CA THR A 32 7.47 13.53 -5.50
C THR A 32 7.10 14.96 -5.14
N ALA A 33 6.03 15.52 -5.71
CA ALA A 33 5.56 16.86 -5.37
C ALA A 33 5.11 16.95 -3.91
N ALA A 34 4.34 15.97 -3.43
CA ALA A 34 3.89 15.91 -2.04
C ALA A 34 5.05 15.78 -1.04
N ALA A 35 6.10 15.00 -1.38
CA ALA A 35 7.30 14.90 -0.56
C ALA A 35 8.08 16.22 -0.48
N ALA A 36 8.19 16.96 -1.58
CA ALA A 36 8.87 18.25 -1.62
C ALA A 36 8.17 19.30 -0.74
N ASN A 37 6.84 19.33 -0.76
CA ASN A 37 6.02 20.27 0.01
C ASN A 37 5.98 19.98 1.52
N CYS A 38 6.42 18.79 1.96
CA CYS A 38 6.46 18.44 3.38
C CYS A 38 7.45 19.30 4.19
N GLY A 39 8.48 19.86 3.56
CA GLY A 39 9.46 20.73 4.22
C GLY A 39 8.87 22.02 4.78
N ASP A 40 7.70 22.44 4.31
CA ASP A 40 7.08 23.73 4.62
C ASP A 40 6.15 23.69 5.86
N GLY A 41 6.30 22.69 6.73
CA GLY A 41 5.62 22.60 8.02
C GLY A 41 4.27 21.84 8.01
N GLY A 42 3.84 21.34 6.86
CA GLY A 42 2.75 20.37 6.76
C GLY A 42 3.32 18.95 6.82
N GLY A 43 3.15 18.26 7.95
CA GLY A 43 3.62 16.87 8.08
C GLY A 43 3.08 15.96 6.97
N ILE A 44 3.83 14.90 6.64
CA ILE A 44 3.39 13.89 5.68
C ILE A 44 2.11 13.22 6.18
N GLY A 45 1.01 13.36 5.42
CA GLY A 45 -0.30 12.80 5.75
C GLY A 45 -0.48 11.33 5.37
N ARG A 46 -1.58 10.72 5.84
CA ARG A 46 -1.99 9.35 5.51
C ARG A 46 -2.06 9.09 4.00
N GLU A 47 -2.69 10.00 3.25
CA GLU A 47 -2.85 9.87 1.80
C GLU A 47 -1.50 9.71 1.10
N PHE A 48 -0.48 10.49 1.52
CA PHE A 48 0.85 10.36 0.95
C PHE A 48 1.40 8.95 1.11
N TRP A 49 1.36 8.41 2.33
CA TRP A 49 1.93 7.10 2.60
C TRP A 49 1.14 5.99 1.91
N LEU A 50 -0.19 6.10 1.86
CA LEU A 50 -1.04 5.15 1.16
C LEU A 50 -0.76 5.15 -0.34
N ARG A 51 -0.76 6.32 -1.00
CA ARG A 51 -0.50 6.43 -2.44
C ARG A 51 0.93 6.03 -2.79
N LYS A 52 1.90 6.37 -1.94
CA LYS A 52 3.29 5.92 -2.09
C LYS A 52 3.42 4.40 -1.98
N ALA A 53 2.76 3.77 -1.01
CA ALA A 53 2.77 2.31 -0.89
C ALA A 53 2.12 1.64 -2.10
N ALA A 54 0.97 2.15 -2.55
CA ALA A 54 0.24 1.63 -3.70
C ALA A 54 1.03 1.74 -5.02
N VAL A 55 1.67 2.89 -5.30
CA VAL A 55 2.43 3.03 -6.55
C VAL A 55 3.68 2.13 -6.56
N VAL A 56 4.35 1.96 -5.41
CA VAL A 56 5.53 1.09 -5.34
C VAL A 56 5.13 -0.40 -5.43
N ASP A 57 4.00 -0.81 -4.85
CA ASP A 57 3.44 -2.16 -5.06
C ASP A 57 3.13 -2.41 -6.55
N ARG A 58 2.49 -1.45 -7.23
CA ARG A 58 2.22 -1.54 -8.68
C ARG A 58 3.49 -1.63 -9.52
N ILE A 59 4.55 -0.92 -9.14
CA ILE A 59 5.87 -1.04 -9.80
C ILE A 59 6.45 -2.44 -9.59
N ALA A 60 6.42 -2.96 -8.36
CA ALA A 60 6.90 -4.31 -8.07
C ALA A 60 6.12 -5.38 -8.86
N LEU A 61 4.79 -5.29 -8.91
CA LEU A 61 3.96 -6.19 -9.70
C LEU A 61 4.31 -6.14 -11.19
N HIS A 62 4.53 -4.94 -11.74
CA HIS A 62 4.94 -4.77 -13.13
C HIS A 62 6.34 -5.34 -13.39
N GLU A 63 7.32 -5.09 -12.51
CA GLU A 63 8.67 -5.63 -12.68
C GLU A 63 8.71 -7.16 -12.57
N VAL A 64 7.97 -7.74 -11.62
CA VAL A 64 7.84 -9.21 -11.49
C VAL A 64 7.21 -9.83 -12.73
N ALA A 65 6.27 -9.14 -13.39
CA ALA A 65 5.63 -9.63 -14.60
C ALA A 65 6.52 -9.55 -15.85
N VAL A 66 7.48 -8.62 -15.88
CA VAL A 66 8.28 -8.32 -17.08
C VAL A 66 9.69 -8.89 -17.01
N TYR A 67 10.31 -8.93 -15.83
CA TYR A 67 11.71 -9.26 -15.65
C TYR A 67 11.93 -10.55 -14.87
N ALA A 68 13.14 -11.09 -14.97
CA ALA A 68 13.55 -12.23 -14.15
C ALA A 68 13.57 -11.85 -12.65
N PRO A 69 13.34 -12.81 -11.73
CA PRO A 69 13.23 -12.54 -10.30
C PRO A 69 14.40 -11.75 -9.71
N GLU A 70 15.62 -12.03 -10.16
CA GLU A 70 16.85 -11.36 -9.72
C GLU A 70 16.91 -9.86 -10.09
N VAL A 71 16.21 -9.47 -11.16
CA VAL A 71 16.09 -8.06 -11.56
C VAL A 71 14.97 -7.37 -10.77
N ALA A 72 13.83 -8.05 -10.62
CA ALA A 72 12.65 -7.49 -9.94
C ALA A 72 12.80 -7.41 -8.41
N ILE A 73 13.76 -8.12 -7.81
CA ILE A 73 13.90 -8.24 -6.35
C ILE A 73 14.03 -6.89 -5.64
N THR A 74 14.70 -5.91 -6.26
CA THR A 74 14.86 -4.58 -5.66
C THR A 74 13.54 -3.83 -5.59
N ALA A 75 12.69 -3.93 -6.62
CA ALA A 75 11.36 -3.33 -6.59
C ALA A 75 10.45 -3.99 -5.54
N VAL A 76 10.48 -5.33 -5.45
CA VAL A 76 9.73 -6.07 -4.42
C VAL A 76 10.15 -5.66 -3.01
N GLN A 77 11.46 -5.64 -2.71
CA GLN A 77 11.97 -5.21 -1.40
C GLN A 77 11.62 -3.75 -1.08
N THR A 78 11.67 -2.88 -2.08
CA THR A 78 11.29 -1.47 -1.93
C THR A 78 9.79 -1.33 -1.63
N ALA A 79 8.96 -2.15 -2.28
CA ALA A 79 7.53 -2.19 -2.04
C ALA A 79 7.23 -2.67 -0.62
N GLU A 80 7.83 -3.77 -0.18
CA GLU A 80 7.69 -4.28 1.19
C GLU A 80 8.06 -3.24 2.24
N ALA A 81 9.21 -2.57 2.07
CA ALA A 81 9.67 -1.53 2.99
C ALA A 81 8.73 -0.32 3.01
N THR A 82 8.12 0.03 1.87
CA THR A 82 7.20 1.17 1.77
C THR A 82 5.83 0.84 2.37
N VAL A 83 5.33 -0.37 2.13
CA VAL A 83 4.11 -0.89 2.77
C VAL A 83 4.26 -0.89 4.29
N LEU A 84 5.41 -1.34 4.80
CA LEU A 84 5.69 -1.32 6.24
C LEU A 84 5.63 0.10 6.81
N LYS A 85 6.23 1.09 6.13
CA LYS A 85 6.17 2.50 6.56
C LYS A 85 4.75 3.05 6.61
N PHE A 86 3.87 2.67 5.67
CA PHE A 86 2.47 3.08 5.74
C PHE A 86 1.77 2.46 6.95
N ILE A 87 2.00 1.17 7.23
CA ILE A 87 1.43 0.50 8.40
C ILE A 87 1.94 1.13 9.70
N GLU A 88 3.24 1.40 9.81
CA GLU A 88 3.83 2.11 10.96
C GLU A 88 3.20 3.49 11.16
N TYR A 89 2.99 4.24 10.07
CA TYR A 89 2.32 5.53 10.11
C TYR A 89 0.88 5.41 10.63
N GLU A 90 0.10 4.47 10.10
CA GLU A 90 -1.27 4.20 10.53
C GLU A 90 -1.32 3.86 12.02
N VAL A 91 -0.48 2.93 12.48
CA VAL A 91 -0.41 2.54 13.90
C VAL A 91 -0.11 3.76 14.80
N ALA A 92 0.76 4.66 14.35
CA ALA A 92 1.11 5.85 15.11
C ALA A 92 0.02 6.94 15.12
N HIS A 93 -0.85 7.03 14.09
CA HIS A 93 -1.72 8.19 13.88
C HIS A 93 -3.23 7.91 13.90
N SER A 94 -3.69 6.70 13.57
CA SER A 94 -5.13 6.38 13.54
C SER A 94 -5.59 5.60 14.78
N GLY A 95 -4.67 5.28 15.69
CA GLY A 95 -4.97 4.43 16.85
C GLY A 95 -5.25 2.97 16.46
N LEU A 96 -4.96 2.59 15.20
CA LEU A 96 -4.94 1.19 14.78
C LEU A 96 -3.95 0.44 15.66
N SER A 97 -4.48 -0.29 16.66
CA SER A 97 -3.73 -1.25 17.45
C SER A 97 -3.56 -2.54 16.66
N LEU A 98 -3.03 -2.45 15.44
CA LEU A 98 -2.45 -3.58 14.75
C LEU A 98 -1.11 -3.83 15.44
N LYS A 99 -1.12 -4.53 16.58
CA LYS A 99 0.09 -5.27 16.94
C LYS A 99 0.40 -6.10 15.71
N GLY A 100 1.62 -6.02 15.19
CA GLY A 100 2.09 -6.79 14.02
C GLY A 100 1.98 -8.31 14.13
N ALA A 101 1.20 -8.83 15.10
CA ALA A 101 0.76 -10.20 15.26
C ALA A 101 -0.39 -10.60 14.30
N GLU A 102 -1.16 -9.67 13.71
CA GLU A 102 -2.26 -10.03 12.79
C GLU A 102 -1.84 -10.05 11.30
N LEU A 103 -0.93 -9.17 10.86
CA LEU A 103 -0.34 -9.18 9.51
C LEU A 103 1.04 -9.85 9.55
N ILE A 104 1.02 -11.18 9.60
CA ILE A 104 2.20 -12.00 9.85
C ILE A 104 3.13 -12.00 8.64
N THR A 105 2.57 -12.03 7.43
CA THR A 105 3.33 -12.16 6.18
C THR A 105 3.44 -10.85 5.40
N ALA A 106 4.36 -10.79 4.43
CA ALA A 106 4.42 -9.69 3.48
C ALA A 106 3.13 -9.60 2.64
N GLU A 107 2.57 -10.75 2.24
CA GLU A 107 1.34 -10.84 1.46
C GLU A 107 0.14 -10.22 2.20
N ASP A 108 -0.01 -10.49 3.49
CA ASP A 108 -1.05 -9.89 4.32
C ASP A 108 -0.93 -8.35 4.33
N ARG A 109 0.30 -7.84 4.41
CA ARG A 109 0.57 -6.39 4.43
C ARG A 109 0.27 -5.74 3.08
N PHE A 110 0.63 -6.39 1.98
CA PHE A 110 0.26 -5.94 0.63
C PHE A 110 -1.26 -5.95 0.44
N GLY A 111 -1.93 -7.02 0.88
CA GLY A 111 -3.38 -7.13 0.85
C GLY A 111 -4.08 -5.98 1.60
N TYR A 112 -3.60 -5.66 2.80
CA TYR A 112 -4.09 -4.52 3.56
C TYR A 112 -3.94 -3.20 2.79
N VAL A 113 -2.77 -2.92 2.20
CA VAL A 113 -2.57 -1.69 1.41
C VAL A 113 -3.51 -1.62 0.21
N ARG A 114 -3.72 -2.74 -0.48
CA ARG A 114 -4.63 -2.83 -1.63
C ARG A 114 -6.08 -2.53 -1.22
N GLU A 115 -6.54 -3.11 -0.12
CA GLU A 115 -7.86 -2.81 0.44
C GLU A 115 -7.99 -1.33 0.82
N GLN A 116 -7.02 -0.79 1.56
CA GLN A 116 -7.06 0.62 1.98
C GLN A 116 -7.03 1.58 0.79
N TYR A 117 -6.26 1.27 -0.25
CA TYR A 117 -6.23 2.07 -1.47
C TYR A 117 -7.55 2.00 -2.21
N HIS A 118 -8.12 0.81 -2.36
CA HIS A 118 -9.41 0.60 -3.02
C HIS A 118 -10.52 1.42 -2.34
N VAL A 119 -10.64 1.34 -1.01
CA VAL A 119 -11.62 2.10 -0.23
C VAL A 119 -11.40 3.61 -0.37
N TRP A 120 -10.15 4.07 -0.26
CA TRP A 120 -9.82 5.49 -0.41
C TRP A 120 -10.16 6.01 -1.82
N SER A 121 -9.75 5.28 -2.86
CA SER A 121 -9.96 5.66 -4.26
C SER A 121 -11.45 5.78 -4.58
N HIS A 122 -12.27 4.82 -4.14
CA HIS A 122 -13.72 4.89 -4.31
C HIS A 122 -14.35 6.08 -3.59
N ALA A 123 -13.87 6.42 -2.39
CA ALA A 123 -14.37 7.58 -1.65
C ALA A 123 -14.03 8.93 -2.31
N GLN A 124 -13.04 8.99 -3.22
CA GLN A 124 -12.70 10.21 -3.97
C GLN A 124 -13.55 10.41 -5.23
N LEU A 125 -14.26 9.37 -5.70
CA LEU A 125 -15.08 9.41 -6.92
C LEU A 125 -16.52 9.90 -6.68
N HIS A 126 -16.87 10.21 -5.42
CA HIS A 126 -18.19 10.68 -4.96
C HIS A 126 -18.10 12.07 -4.34
#